data_AF-A0A485AQM0-F1
#
_entry.id   AF-A0A485AQM0-F1
#
_cell.length_a   1.000
_cell.length_b   1.000
_cell.length_c   1.000
_cell.angle_alpha   90.00
_cell.angle_beta   90.00
_cell.angle_gamma   90.00
#
_symmetry.space_group_name_H-M   'P 1'
#
loop_
_entity.id
_entity.type
_entity.pdbx_description
1 polymer ?
#
loop_
_entity_poly.entity_id
_entity_poly.type
_entity_poly.pdbx_seq_one_letter_code
_entity_poly.pdbx_strand_id
1 'polypeptide(L)'
;MSAGIQRRPLPGITTLIEKFPLILFFALLVWLSLQSPFFLSWQNISMMLVQSVPLAILCFGLVCVIAVGGDDVVSGGIDLSLPAIAVLGVALLSLGMVEWNTPYLLLLLLLIAVSLACGAVNAILVLAAGLPPLLATLSTSVAFTGLTDLLTGQRRIRGQRPANGRFSRQRGVRGSLAADLPAGGIRAVSVLAPSLPLRPAFTGGRR
;
A
#
# COMPACT_ATOMS: atom_id res chain seq x y z
N MET A 1 -43.68 -41.22 12.76
CA MET A 1 -42.30 -40.73 12.99
C MET A 1 -41.37 -41.56 12.11
N SER A 2 -40.94 -41.03 10.96
CA SER A 2 -39.95 -41.70 10.11
C SER A 2 -38.70 -40.82 10.08
N ALA A 3 -37.66 -41.27 10.77
CA ALA A 3 -36.35 -40.63 10.77
C ALA A 3 -35.68 -40.92 9.42
N GLY A 4 -35.78 -39.98 8.49
CA GLY A 4 -35.05 -40.03 7.24
C GLY A 4 -33.54 -40.00 7.53
N ILE A 5 -32.86 -41.10 7.22
CA ILE A 5 -31.40 -41.20 7.25
C ILE A 5 -30.85 -40.24 6.19
N GLN A 6 -30.49 -39.04 6.62
CA GLN A 6 -29.83 -38.04 5.80
C GLN A 6 -28.39 -38.49 5.56
N ARG A 7 -28.12 -39.10 4.40
CA ARG A 7 -26.77 -39.53 4.02
C ARG A 7 -25.88 -38.30 3.85
N ARG A 8 -24.87 -38.14 4.73
CA ARG A 8 -23.81 -37.13 4.58
C ARG A 8 -23.07 -37.39 3.25
N PRO A 9 -22.92 -36.41 2.35
CA PRO A 9 -22.15 -36.59 1.13
C PRO A 9 -20.68 -36.90 1.48
N LEU A 10 -20.06 -37.81 0.73
CA LEU A 10 -18.70 -38.31 0.97
C LEU A 10 -17.67 -37.15 0.98
N PRO A 11 -16.77 -37.07 1.98
CA PRO A 11 -15.93 -35.90 2.26
C PRO A 11 -14.68 -35.76 1.37
N GLY A 12 -14.63 -36.38 0.19
CA GLY A 12 -13.38 -36.54 -0.57
C GLY A 12 -12.90 -35.29 -1.31
N ILE A 13 -13.79 -34.63 -2.06
CA ILE A 13 -13.41 -33.55 -2.99
C ILE A 13 -13.70 -32.16 -2.40
N THR A 14 -14.80 -32.01 -1.65
CA THR A 14 -15.18 -30.74 -1.02
C THR A 14 -14.18 -30.30 0.05
N THR A 15 -13.64 -31.23 0.84
CA THR A 15 -12.63 -30.92 1.87
C THR A 15 -11.27 -30.52 1.28
N LEU A 16 -10.96 -30.98 0.07
CA LEU A 16 -9.74 -30.63 -0.66
C LEU A 16 -9.85 -29.20 -1.22
N ILE A 17 -11.04 -28.80 -1.68
CA ILE A 17 -11.34 -27.43 -2.13
C ILE A 17 -11.33 -26.46 -0.94
N GLU A 18 -11.88 -26.84 0.21
CA GLU A 18 -11.84 -26.01 1.43
C GLU A 18 -10.41 -25.79 1.95
N LYS A 19 -9.54 -26.81 1.82
CA LYS A 19 -8.13 -26.74 2.25
C LYS A 19 -7.17 -26.24 1.17
N PHE A 20 -7.65 -26.03 -0.05
CA PHE A 20 -6.86 -25.53 -1.17
C PHE A 20 -6.04 -24.28 -0.84
N PRO A 21 -6.58 -23.19 -0.22
CA PRO A 21 -5.77 -22.02 0.10
C PRO A 21 -4.65 -22.33 1.10
N LEU A 22 -4.88 -23.25 2.04
CA LEU A 22 -3.85 -23.67 3.00
C LEU A 22 -2.75 -24.49 2.30
N ILE A 23 -3.15 -25.44 1.45
CA ILE A 23 -2.23 -26.26 0.66
C ILE A 23 -1.39 -25.37 -0.27
N LEU A 24 -2.05 -24.42 -0.94
CA LEU A 24 -1.41 -23.44 -1.82
C LEU A 24 -0.41 -22.57 -1.05
N PHE A 25 -0.77 -22.08 0.15
CA PHE A 25 0.12 -21.29 1.00
C PHE A 25 1.42 -22.06 1.33
N PHE A 26 1.31 -23.29 1.83
CA PHE A 26 2.49 -24.11 2.15
C PHE A 26 3.31 -24.48 0.91
N ALA A 27 2.66 -24.82 -0.21
CA ALA A 27 3.34 -25.09 -1.47
C ALA A 27 4.14 -23.88 -1.95
N LEU A 28 3.56 -22.68 -1.87
CA LEU A 28 4.24 -21.43 -2.24
C LEU A 28 5.41 -21.12 -1.31
N LEU A 29 5.27 -21.40 -0.01
CA LEU A 29 6.31 -21.19 1.01
C LEU A 29 7.53 -22.07 0.74
N VAL A 30 7.30 -23.35 0.43
CA VAL A 30 8.38 -24.29 0.03
C VAL A 30 9.02 -23.83 -1.28
N TRP A 31 8.22 -23.49 -2.29
CA TRP A 31 8.72 -23.01 -3.57
C TRP A 31 9.62 -21.77 -3.42
N LEU A 32 9.17 -20.75 -2.69
CA LEU A 32 9.93 -19.53 -2.43
C LEU A 32 11.19 -19.79 -1.62
N SER A 33 11.15 -20.73 -0.66
CA SER A 33 12.33 -21.15 0.10
C SER A 33 13.39 -21.82 -0.78
N LEU A 34 12.99 -22.52 -1.85
CA LEU A 34 13.92 -23.12 -2.81
C LEU A 34 14.50 -22.06 -3.78
N GLN A 35 13.72 -21.05 -4.14
CA GLN A 35 14.16 -19.99 -5.06
C GLN A 35 15.12 -18.99 -4.41
N SER A 36 15.02 -18.75 -3.10
CA SER A 36 15.90 -17.81 -2.40
C SER A 36 16.34 -18.34 -1.03
N PRO A 37 17.65 -18.55 -0.80
CA PRO A 37 18.17 -19.00 0.49
C PRO A 37 17.97 -17.96 1.61
N PHE A 38 17.66 -16.70 1.26
CA PHE A 38 17.41 -15.63 2.23
C PHE A 38 15.93 -15.50 2.61
N PHE A 39 15.03 -16.20 1.93
CA PHE A 39 13.58 -16.07 2.14
C PHE A 39 13.17 -16.37 3.59
N LEU A 40 13.66 -17.47 4.16
CA LEU A 40 13.41 -17.86 5.57
C LEU A 40 14.48 -17.35 6.54
N SER A 41 15.35 -16.44 6.11
CA SER A 41 16.32 -15.85 7.04
C SER A 41 15.62 -15.05 8.13
N TRP A 42 16.18 -15.08 9.35
CA TRP A 42 15.63 -14.31 10.49
C TRP A 42 15.48 -12.83 10.16
N GLN A 43 16.42 -12.26 9.41
CA GLN A 43 16.37 -10.87 8.98
C GLN A 43 15.20 -10.58 8.02
N ASN A 44 14.92 -11.48 7.07
CA ASN A 44 13.79 -11.28 6.16
C ASN A 44 12.45 -11.42 6.89
N ILE A 45 12.33 -12.44 7.76
CA ILE A 45 11.14 -12.67 8.57
C ILE A 45 10.89 -11.48 9.51
N SER A 46 11.92 -10.98 10.20
CA SER A 46 11.78 -9.84 11.11
C SER A 46 11.35 -8.57 10.37
N MET A 47 11.92 -8.30 9.19
CA MET A 47 11.51 -7.17 8.35
C MET A 47 10.06 -7.30 7.88
N MET A 48 9.63 -8.49 7.47
CA MET A 48 8.24 -8.74 7.08
C MET A 48 7.28 -8.54 8.25
N LEU A 49 7.64 -9.04 9.44
CA LEU A 49 6.84 -8.87 10.65
C LEU A 49 6.73 -7.39 11.02
N VAL A 50 7.84 -6.66 11.11
CA VAL A 50 7.86 -5.22 11.45
C VAL A 50 7.05 -4.40 10.44
N GLN A 51 7.11 -4.74 9.15
CA GLN A 51 6.31 -4.08 8.12
C GLN A 51 4.80 -4.36 8.25
N SER A 52 4.41 -5.52 8.79
CA SER A 52 3.01 -5.88 9.01
C SER A 52 2.40 -5.28 10.29
N VAL A 53 3.22 -4.91 11.28
CA VAL A 53 2.76 -4.39 12.59
C VAL A 53 1.80 -3.20 12.47
N PRO A 54 2.07 -2.15 11.67
CA PRO A 54 1.14 -1.02 11.56
C PRO A 54 -0.25 -1.43 11.08
N LEU A 55 -0.31 -2.35 10.10
CA LEU A 55 -1.58 -2.87 9.58
C LEU A 55 -2.28 -3.74 10.64
N ALA A 56 -1.54 -4.56 11.38
CA ALA A 56 -2.11 -5.37 12.46
C ALA A 56 -2.73 -4.51 13.57
N ILE A 57 -2.07 -3.41 13.97
CA ILE A 57 -2.59 -2.46 14.96
C ILE A 57 -3.87 -1.79 14.45
N LEU A 58 -3.89 -1.35 13.18
CA LEU A 58 -5.08 -0.77 12.55
C LEU A 58 -6.24 -1.77 12.51
N CYS A 59 -5.98 -3.00 12.08
CA CYS A 59 -6.99 -4.07 12.06
C CYS A 59 -7.52 -4.37 13.46
N PHE A 60 -6.66 -4.38 14.49
CA PHE A 60 -7.10 -4.59 15.86
C PHE A 60 -8.05 -3.48 16.33
N GLY A 61 -7.75 -2.22 16.03
CA GLY A 61 -8.66 -1.10 16.30
C GLY A 61 -10.00 -1.24 15.58
N LEU A 62 -9.99 -1.63 14.31
CA LEU A 62 -11.20 -1.86 13.52
C LEU A 62 -12.03 -3.04 14.05
N VAL A 63 -11.39 -4.12 14.53
CA VAL A 63 -12.08 -5.25 15.17
C VAL A 63 -12.85 -4.80 16.39
N CYS A 64 -12.31 -3.90 17.22
CA CYS A 64 -13.05 -3.34 18.35
C CYS A 64 -14.31 -2.58 17.90
N VAL A 65 -14.24 -1.82 16.80
CA VAL A 65 -15.40 -1.09 16.24
C VAL A 65 -16.47 -2.06 15.73
N ILE A 66 -16.06 -3.08 14.98
CA ILE A 66 -16.96 -4.11 14.46
C ILE A 66 -17.62 -4.88 15.61
N ALA A 67 -16.85 -5.27 16.64
CA ALA A 67 -17.35 -6.01 17.79
C ALA A 67 -18.40 -5.25 18.61
N VAL A 68 -18.39 -3.91 18.59
CA VAL A 68 -19.35 -3.06 19.31
C VAL A 68 -20.66 -2.84 18.50
N GLY A 69 -20.78 -3.43 17.30
CA GLY A 69 -22.00 -3.39 16.48
C GLY A 69 -21.86 -2.59 15.18
N GLY A 70 -20.63 -2.30 14.76
CA GLY A 70 -20.33 -1.70 13.46
C GLY A 70 -20.09 -2.73 12.34
N ASP A 71 -20.83 -3.84 12.32
CA ASP A 71 -20.63 -4.95 11.37
C ASP A 71 -21.26 -4.71 9.99
N ASP A 72 -22.27 -3.84 9.90
CA ASP A 72 -22.86 -3.45 8.62
C ASP A 72 -21.90 -2.55 7.83
N VAL A 73 -21.64 -2.92 6.58
CA VAL A 73 -20.82 -2.17 5.64
C VAL A 73 -21.53 -0.87 5.20
N VAL A 74 -22.85 -0.88 5.15
CA VAL A 74 -23.71 0.21 4.64
C VAL A 74 -24.23 1.11 5.76
N SER A 75 -24.43 0.56 6.95
CA SER A 75 -24.99 1.28 8.10
C SER A 75 -24.06 1.33 9.33
N GLY A 76 -22.97 0.58 9.31
CA GLY A 76 -22.04 0.40 10.43
C GLY A 76 -20.74 1.20 10.28
N GLY A 77 -19.79 0.91 11.17
CA GLY A 77 -18.60 1.75 11.41
C GLY A 77 -17.34 1.37 10.63
N ILE A 78 -17.46 0.69 9.47
CA ILE A 78 -16.27 0.28 8.71
C ILE A 78 -15.60 1.51 8.10
N ASP A 79 -14.40 1.84 8.59
CA ASP A 79 -13.60 2.97 8.14
C ASP A 79 -12.52 2.55 7.13
N LEU A 80 -12.74 2.85 5.85
CA LEU A 80 -11.77 2.61 4.79
C LEU A 80 -10.73 3.73 4.63
N SER A 81 -10.87 4.84 5.36
CA SER A 81 -9.94 5.97 5.29
C SER A 81 -8.73 5.82 6.21
N LEU A 82 -8.75 4.86 7.16
CA LEU A 82 -7.65 4.59 8.10
C LEU A 82 -6.27 4.43 7.41
N PRO A 83 -6.12 3.67 6.31
CA PRO A 83 -4.82 3.56 5.62
C PRO A 83 -4.38 4.89 5.00
N ALA A 84 -5.30 5.69 4.46
CA ALA A 84 -4.98 6.99 3.87
C ALA A 84 -4.56 8.00 4.94
N ILE A 85 -5.23 8.01 6.10
CA ILE A 85 -4.84 8.83 7.25
C ILE A 85 -3.45 8.42 7.77
N ALA A 86 -3.16 7.12 7.83
CA ALA A 86 -1.84 6.64 8.23
C ALA A 86 -0.73 7.13 7.27
N VAL A 87 -0.98 7.07 5.96
CA VAL A 87 -0.04 7.57 4.94
C VAL A 87 0.15 9.10 5.04
N LEU A 88 -0.94 9.84 5.25
CA LEU A 88 -0.90 11.29 5.51
C LEU A 88 -0.08 11.62 6.76
N GLY A 89 -0.26 10.87 7.84
CA GLY A 89 0.49 11.03 9.09
C GLY A 89 1.98 10.77 8.89
N VAL A 90 2.35 9.72 8.16
CA VAL A 90 3.76 9.43 7.82
C VAL A 90 4.36 10.56 6.97
N ALA A 91 3.61 11.10 6.02
CA ALA A 91 4.07 12.21 5.20
C ALA A 91 4.31 13.48 6.04
N LEU A 92 3.36 13.85 6.91
CA LEU A 92 3.50 14.99 7.82
C LEU A 92 4.65 14.82 8.80
N LEU A 93 4.82 13.62 9.37
CA LEU A 93 5.93 13.30 10.24
C LEU A 93 7.27 13.46 9.50
N SER A 94 7.36 12.89 8.30
CA SER A 94 8.57 12.95 7.48
C SER A 94 8.90 14.40 7.08
N LEU A 95 7.89 15.20 6.72
CA LEU A 95 8.08 16.60 6.36
C LEU A 95 8.50 17.45 7.57
N GLY A 96 7.83 17.29 8.70
CA GLY A 96 8.12 18.04 9.91
C GLY A 96 9.51 17.75 10.49
N MET A 97 10.00 16.50 10.34
CA MET A 97 11.34 16.12 10.75
C MET A 97 12.43 16.62 9.80
N VAL A 98 12.18 16.59 8.48
CA VAL A 98 13.20 16.92 7.48
C VAL A 98 13.26 18.43 7.18
N GLU A 99 12.12 19.09 7.09
CA GLU A 99 12.04 20.49 6.64
C GLU A 99 11.82 21.47 7.79
N TRP A 100 10.94 21.14 8.73
CA TRP A 100 10.57 22.07 9.81
C TRP A 100 11.46 21.96 11.04
N ASN A 101 12.31 20.93 11.11
CA ASN A 101 13.20 20.62 12.24
C ASN A 101 12.49 20.72 13.60
N THR A 102 11.22 20.30 13.63
CA THR A 102 10.34 20.47 14.78
C THR A 102 10.57 19.34 15.79
N PRO A 103 10.43 19.61 17.11
CA PRO A 103 10.64 18.58 18.12
C PRO A 103 9.55 17.52 18.05
N TYR A 104 9.95 16.25 18.24
CA TYR A 104 9.08 15.07 18.06
C TYR A 104 7.73 15.17 18.79
N LEU A 105 7.71 15.73 20.00
CA LEU A 105 6.50 15.88 20.81
C LEU A 105 5.45 16.77 20.13
N LEU A 106 5.90 17.83 19.44
CA LEU A 106 5.02 18.76 18.75
C LEU A 106 4.42 18.12 17.48
N LEU A 107 5.22 17.34 16.75
CA LEU A 107 4.71 16.58 15.61
C LEU A 107 3.70 15.53 16.06
N LEU A 108 3.95 14.85 17.17
CA LEU A 108 3.01 13.87 17.71
C LEU A 108 1.65 14.51 18.04
N LEU A 109 1.65 15.70 18.67
CA LEU A 109 0.42 16.45 18.92
C LEU A 109 -0.28 16.86 17.61
N LEU A 110 0.50 17.32 16.62
CA LEU A 110 -0.03 17.65 15.28
C LEU A 110 -0.68 16.44 14.62
N LEU A 111 -0.02 15.27 14.65
CA LEU A 111 -0.55 14.04 14.06
C LEU A 111 -1.85 13.61 14.74
N ILE A 112 -1.95 13.72 16.06
CA ILE A 112 -3.19 13.44 16.80
C ILE A 112 -4.28 14.40 16.36
N ALA A 113 -3.99 15.71 16.30
CA ALA A 113 -4.95 16.73 15.89
C ALA A 113 -5.46 16.51 14.46
N VAL A 114 -4.56 16.19 13.52
CA VAL A 114 -4.91 15.90 12.12
C VAL A 114 -5.75 14.61 12.03
N SER A 115 -5.39 13.57 12.76
CA SER A 115 -6.13 12.30 12.74
C SER A 115 -7.56 12.47 13.30
N LEU A 116 -7.71 13.24 14.39
CA LEU A 116 -9.01 13.62 14.94
C LEU A 116 -9.83 14.45 13.95
N ALA A 117 -9.21 15.42 13.29
CA ALA A 117 -9.87 16.23 12.27
C ALA A 117 -10.36 15.38 11.09
N CYS A 118 -9.54 14.46 10.59
CA CYS A 118 -9.93 13.52 9.54
C CYS A 118 -11.10 12.63 9.97
N GLY A 119 -11.07 12.09 11.19
CA GLY A 119 -12.18 11.30 11.75
C GLY A 119 -13.46 12.13 11.91
N ALA A 120 -13.34 13.38 12.34
CA ALA A 120 -14.47 14.30 12.45
C ALA A 120 -15.10 14.62 11.08
N VAL A 121 -14.29 14.78 10.03
CA VAL A 121 -14.79 14.96 8.66
C VAL A 121 -15.63 13.75 8.23
N ASN A 122 -15.15 12.52 8.47
CA ASN A 122 -15.93 11.31 8.19
C ASN A 122 -17.24 11.27 8.98
N ALA A 123 -17.19 11.61 10.28
CA ALA A 123 -18.39 11.64 11.13
C ALA A 123 -19.41 12.68 10.63
N ILE A 124 -18.97 13.86 10.22
CA ILE A 124 -19.84 14.91 9.67
C ILE A 124 -20.49 14.46 8.36
N LEU A 125 -19.72 13.83 7.46
CA LEU A 125 -20.27 13.33 6.20
C LEU A 125 -21.35 12.26 6.41
N VAL A 126 -21.18 11.40 7.41
CA VAL A 126 -22.19 10.39 7.75
C VAL A 126 -23.40 11.03 8.44
N LEU A 127 -23.18 11.84 9.48
CA LEU A 127 -24.25 12.37 10.34
C LEU A 127 -25.03 13.52 9.69
N ALA A 128 -24.34 14.44 9.01
CA ALA A 128 -24.96 15.66 8.47
C ALA A 128 -25.32 15.52 6.99
N ALA A 129 -24.48 14.88 6.17
CA ALA A 129 -24.76 14.69 4.75
C ALA A 129 -25.55 13.40 4.44
N GLY A 130 -25.78 12.54 5.45
CA GLY A 130 -26.58 11.32 5.30
C GLY A 130 -25.95 10.29 4.34
N LEU A 131 -24.65 10.38 4.11
CA LEU A 131 -23.94 9.45 3.23
C LEU A 131 -23.72 8.11 3.94
N PRO A 132 -23.89 6.97 3.24
CA PRO A 132 -23.46 5.68 3.75
C PRO A 132 -21.98 5.71 4.18
N PRO A 133 -21.60 5.14 5.34
CA PRO A 133 -20.23 5.22 5.89
C PRO A 133 -19.14 4.74 4.93
N LEU A 134 -19.39 3.67 4.18
CA LEU A 134 -18.43 3.18 3.19
C LEU A 134 -18.19 4.19 2.05
N LEU A 135 -19.23 4.90 1.59
CA LEU A 135 -19.08 5.92 0.54
C LEU A 135 -18.36 7.16 1.08
N ALA A 136 -18.69 7.58 2.30
CA ALA A 136 -18.01 8.70 2.95
C ALA A 136 -16.51 8.42 3.12
N THR A 137 -16.16 7.25 3.68
CA THR A 137 -14.76 6.90 3.99
C THR A 137 -13.93 6.55 2.76
N LEU A 138 -14.52 5.97 1.71
CA LEU A 138 -13.83 5.80 0.43
C LEU A 138 -13.53 7.14 -0.25
N SER A 139 -14.50 8.07 -0.24
CA SER A 139 -14.32 9.41 -0.81
C SER A 139 -13.21 10.18 -0.09
N THR A 140 -13.24 10.19 1.24
CA THR A 140 -12.20 10.85 2.04
C THR A 140 -10.85 10.14 1.95
N SER A 141 -10.80 8.82 1.80
CA SER A 141 -9.56 8.08 1.53
C SER A 141 -8.86 8.59 0.26
N VAL A 142 -9.61 8.79 -0.83
CA VAL A 142 -9.07 9.35 -2.07
C VAL A 142 -8.62 10.81 -1.86
N ALA A 143 -9.41 11.61 -1.15
CA ALA A 143 -9.09 13.00 -0.86
C ALA A 143 -7.81 13.15 -0.01
N PHE A 144 -7.66 12.35 1.06
CA PHE A 144 -6.49 12.36 1.93
C PHE A 144 -5.24 11.82 1.23
N THR A 145 -5.40 10.83 0.35
CA THR A 145 -4.30 10.36 -0.52
C THR A 145 -3.85 11.49 -1.45
N GLY A 146 -4.79 12.17 -2.12
CA GLY A 146 -4.49 13.33 -2.96
C GLY A 146 -3.84 14.48 -2.19
N LEU A 147 -4.31 14.77 -0.97
CA LEU A 147 -3.70 15.77 -0.09
C LEU A 147 -2.26 15.39 0.27
N THR A 148 -2.02 14.11 0.58
CA THR A 148 -0.67 13.61 0.87
C THR A 148 0.25 13.76 -0.34
N ASP A 149 -0.27 13.46 -1.54
CA ASP A 149 0.47 13.60 -2.79
C ASP A 149 0.83 15.06 -3.09
N LEU A 150 -0.07 16.00 -2.79
CA LEU A 150 0.19 17.44 -2.89
C LEU A 150 1.23 17.90 -1.88
N LEU A 151 1.12 17.47 -0.62
CA LEU A 151 2.06 17.82 0.46
C LEU A 151 3.47 17.29 0.20
N THR A 152 3.57 16.07 -0.34
CA THR A 152 4.86 15.47 -0.70
C THR A 152 5.39 15.97 -2.04
N GLY A 153 4.60 16.75 -2.80
CA GLY A 153 4.95 17.24 -4.12
C GLY A 153 5.28 16.13 -5.12
N GLN A 154 4.67 14.95 -4.95
CA GLN A 154 5.01 13.70 -5.66
C GLN A 154 6.49 13.27 -5.52
N ARG A 155 7.21 13.84 -4.55
CA ARG A 155 8.62 13.52 -4.28
C ARG A 155 8.70 12.49 -3.16
N ARG A 156 9.54 11.48 -3.36
CA ARG A 156 9.93 10.61 -2.26
C ARG A 156 10.83 11.42 -1.32
N ILE A 157 10.32 11.75 -0.13
CA ILE A 157 11.10 12.38 0.93
C ILE A 157 12.21 11.39 1.30
N ARG A 158 13.41 11.61 0.74
CA ARG A 158 14.62 10.85 1.06
C ARG A 158 15.39 11.66 2.08
N GLY A 159 15.57 11.12 3.28
CA GLY A 159 16.52 11.68 4.24
C GLY A 159 17.88 11.87 3.60
N GLN A 160 18.49 13.04 3.82
CA GLN A 160 19.80 13.41 3.29
C GLN A 160 20.79 12.23 3.48
N ARG A 161 21.25 11.69 2.36
CA ARG A 161 22.37 10.75 2.33
C ARG A 161 23.62 11.54 2.74
N PRO A 162 24.47 11.06 3.67
CA PRO A 162 25.75 11.72 3.91
C PRO A 162 26.53 11.70 2.61
N ALA A 163 26.88 12.88 2.11
CA ALA A 163 27.70 13.07 0.93
C ALA A 163 29.15 12.69 1.27
N ASN A 164 29.43 11.40 1.44
CA ASN A 164 30.79 10.90 1.40
C ASN A 164 30.82 9.43 0.98
N GLY A 165 31.37 9.18 -0.22
CA GLY A 165 31.59 7.84 -0.77
C GLY A 165 31.24 7.69 -2.25
N ARG A 166 31.96 8.40 -3.13
CA ARG A 166 32.27 8.04 -4.53
C ARG A 166 31.22 7.18 -5.27
N PHE A 167 30.15 7.81 -5.76
CA PHE A 167 29.40 7.29 -6.92
C PHE A 167 29.28 8.39 -7.98
N SER A 168 30.42 8.95 -8.35
CA SER A 168 30.56 9.80 -9.52
C SER A 168 31.05 8.91 -10.66
N ARG A 169 30.13 8.43 -11.52
CA ARG A 169 30.30 8.13 -12.97
C ARG A 169 29.33 7.04 -13.47
N GLN A 170 28.01 7.28 -13.45
CA GLN A 170 27.13 6.58 -14.41
C GLN A 170 25.77 7.25 -14.68
N ARG A 171 25.61 8.54 -14.36
CA ARG A 171 24.35 9.28 -14.59
C ARG A 171 24.50 10.55 -15.45
N GLY A 172 25.34 10.49 -16.47
CA GLY A 172 25.17 11.29 -17.69
C GLY A 172 25.25 10.28 -18.83
N VAL A 173 24.20 10.03 -19.60
CA VAL A 173 24.01 10.65 -20.94
C VAL A 173 22.52 10.67 -21.38
N ARG A 174 21.51 10.40 -20.53
CA ARG A 174 20.13 10.17 -21.03
C ARG A 174 18.97 10.84 -20.29
N GLY A 175 19.17 12.04 -19.73
CA GLY A 175 18.15 12.69 -18.89
C GLY A 175 17.96 14.19 -19.04
N SER A 176 18.63 14.89 -19.97
CA SER A 176 18.52 16.35 -20.09
C SER A 176 17.53 16.84 -21.15
N LEU A 177 16.73 15.96 -21.75
CA LEU A 177 15.74 16.35 -22.78
C LEU A 177 14.28 16.06 -22.38
N ALA A 178 14.03 15.57 -21.17
CA ALA A 178 12.67 15.28 -20.68
C ALA A 178 12.18 16.29 -19.63
N ALA A 179 12.93 17.36 -19.37
CA ALA A 179 12.63 18.33 -18.31
C ALA A 179 11.61 19.41 -18.72
N ASP A 180 11.24 19.50 -20.00
CA ASP A 180 10.37 20.57 -20.53
C ASP A 180 9.09 20.05 -21.21
N LEU A 181 8.40 19.05 -20.64
CA LEU A 181 7.03 18.71 -21.08
C LEU A 181 5.99 18.93 -19.97
N PRO A 182 4.94 19.75 -20.21
CA PRO A 182 3.85 19.96 -19.27
C PRO A 182 3.05 18.67 -19.06
N ALA A 183 2.55 18.50 -17.82
CA ALA A 183 1.96 17.29 -17.23
C ALA A 183 0.69 16.71 -17.93
N GLY A 184 0.34 17.15 -19.14
CA GLY A 184 -0.81 16.67 -19.92
C GLY A 184 -0.50 15.64 -21.02
N GLY A 185 0.77 15.45 -21.40
CA GLY A 185 1.14 14.68 -22.61
C GLY A 185 1.37 13.17 -22.44
N ILE A 186 1.48 12.66 -21.21
CA ILE A 186 1.95 11.28 -20.94
C ILE A 186 0.90 10.22 -21.34
N ARG A 187 -0.36 10.59 -21.54
CA ARG A 187 -1.40 9.66 -21.98
C ARG A 187 -1.43 9.39 -23.50
N ALA A 188 -0.74 10.18 -24.32
CA ALA A 188 -0.79 10.04 -25.78
C ALA A 188 0.31 9.14 -26.36
N VAL A 189 1.45 8.98 -25.66
CA VAL A 189 2.64 8.30 -26.23
C VAL A 189 2.65 6.79 -25.96
N SER A 190 1.91 6.28 -24.97
CA SER A 190 1.84 4.84 -24.69
C SER A 190 0.94 4.05 -25.66
N VAL A 191 0.20 4.72 -26.54
CA VAL A 191 -0.74 4.09 -27.50
C VAL A 191 -0.14 3.93 -28.91
N LEU A 192 1.01 4.54 -29.21
CA LEU A 192 1.58 4.56 -30.56
C LEU A 192 3.06 4.13 -30.61
N ALA A 193 3.35 2.91 -30.20
CA ALA A 193 4.62 2.26 -30.55
C ALA A 193 4.39 0.81 -31.01
N PRO A 194 3.91 0.59 -32.25
CA PRO A 194 3.95 -0.73 -32.87
C PRO A 194 5.39 -1.03 -33.32
N SER A 195 5.93 -2.13 -32.81
CA SER A 195 6.90 -3.02 -33.46
C SER A 195 7.99 -2.40 -34.35
N LEU A 196 9.23 -2.33 -33.84
CA LEU A 196 10.43 -2.33 -34.70
C LEU A 196 11.44 -3.39 -34.22
N PRO A 197 11.98 -4.22 -35.13
CA PRO A 197 12.76 -5.41 -34.79
C PRO A 197 14.21 -5.04 -34.46
N LEU A 198 14.74 -5.64 -33.39
CA LEU A 198 16.15 -5.62 -33.05
C LEU A 198 16.96 -6.34 -34.14
N ARG A 199 17.79 -5.62 -34.90
CA ARG A 199 18.87 -6.23 -35.69
C ARG A 199 20.06 -6.58 -34.77
N PRO A 200 20.59 -7.81 -34.77
CA PRO A 200 21.84 -8.11 -34.09
C PRO A 200 23.04 -7.65 -34.93
N ALA A 201 23.95 -6.90 -34.31
CA ALA A 201 25.27 -6.64 -34.85
C ALA A 201 26.14 -7.90 -34.68
N PHE A 202 26.44 -8.59 -35.77
CA PHE A 202 27.49 -9.61 -35.80
C PHE A 202 28.82 -8.95 -36.17
N THR A 203 29.79 -9.07 -35.27
CA THR A 203 31.21 -8.87 -35.52
C THR A 203 31.82 -10.19 -36.00
N GLY A 204 32.70 -10.15 -37.01
CA GLY A 204 33.60 -11.27 -37.33
C GLY A 204 34.10 -11.35 -38.77
N GLY A 205 35.42 -11.20 -38.95
CA GLY A 205 36.15 -12.01 -39.92
C GLY A 205 36.85 -11.31 -41.09
N ARG A 206 38.17 -11.09 -40.92
CA ARG A 206 39.27 -11.27 -41.90
C ARG A 206 38.94 -11.13 -43.40
N ARG A 207 39.58 -10.16 -44.06
CA ARG A 207 40.74 -10.34 -44.96
C ARG A 207 41.38 -8.97 -45.21
#